data_AF-A0A848YM04-F1
#
_entry.id   AF-A0A848YM04-F1
#
_cell.length_a   1.000
_cell.length_b   1.000
_cell.length_c   1.000
_cell.angle_alpha   90.00
_cell.angle_beta   90.00
_cell.angle_gamma   90.00
#
_symmetry.space_group_name_H-M   'P 1'
#
loop_
_entity.id
_entity.type
_entity.pdbx_description
1 polymer ?
#
loop_
_entity_poly.entity_id
_entity_poly.type
_entity_poly.pdbx_seq_one_letter_code
_entity_poly.pdbx_strand_id
1 'polypeptide(L)'
;MFEQQGCEWCEVWNEEIASVLPKTPEGKCARFSRFDIHNPSSDLLKKIKPIIYTPTFVVLEDGKEVWRVLGYAGEDFFWFQLASQLKKLHRKCDLPD
;
A
#
# COMPACT_ATOMS: atom_id res chain seq x y z
N MET A 1 1.70 3.14 -1.94
CA MET A 1 2.42 2.29 -2.91
C MET A 1 3.78 2.92 -3.18
N PHE A 2 4.82 2.11 -3.19
CA PHE A 2 6.14 2.48 -3.70
C PHE A 2 6.26 1.96 -5.13
N GLU A 3 6.65 2.84 -6.04
CA GLU A 3 6.71 2.59 -7.48
C GLU A 3 8.00 3.16 -8.08
N GLN A 4 8.24 2.84 -9.34
CA GLN A 4 9.32 3.41 -10.15
C GLN A 4 8.86 3.54 -11.60
N GLN A 5 9.54 4.38 -12.37
CA GLN A 5 9.30 4.47 -13.81
C GLN A 5 9.54 3.11 -14.50
N GLY A 6 8.65 2.74 -15.42
CA GLY A 6 8.72 1.48 -16.17
C GLY A 6 8.26 0.23 -15.41
N CYS A 7 7.58 0.41 -14.26
CA CYS A 7 7.01 -0.68 -13.49
C CYS A 7 5.66 -1.13 -14.08
N GLU A 8 5.68 -2.15 -14.94
CA GLU A 8 4.48 -2.74 -15.56
C GLU A 8 3.41 -3.13 -14.51
N TRP A 9 3.80 -3.84 -13.45
CA TRP A 9 2.86 -4.24 -12.39
C TRP A 9 2.32 -3.07 -11.55
N CYS A 10 3.01 -1.94 -11.51
CA CYS A 10 2.49 -0.72 -10.89
C CYS A 10 1.39 -0.13 -11.77
N GLU A 11 1.54 -0.17 -13.09
CA GLU A 11 0.53 0.27 -14.06
C GLU A 11 -0.72 -0.61 -13.98
N VAL A 12 -0.57 -1.93 -13.97
CA VAL A 12 -1.70 -2.87 -13.79
C VAL A 12 -2.46 -2.57 -12.49
N TRP A 13 -1.76 -2.41 -11.36
CA TRP A 13 -2.42 -2.03 -10.11
C TRP A 13 -3.14 -0.67 -10.19
N ASN A 14 -2.57 0.29 -10.92
CA ASN A 14 -3.17 1.61 -11.10
C ASN A 14 -4.48 1.55 -11.88
N GLU A 15 -4.56 0.71 -12.91
CA GLU A 15 -5.75 0.49 -13.72
C GLU A 15 -6.85 -0.21 -12.92
N GLU A 16 -6.50 -1.27 -12.20
CA GLU A 16 -7.47 -2.12 -11.50
C GLU A 16 -7.94 -1.51 -10.16
N ILE A 17 -7.01 -1.00 -9.36
CA ILE A 17 -7.26 -0.74 -7.92
C ILE A 17 -7.27 0.75 -7.59
N ALA A 18 -6.35 1.54 -8.14
CA ALA A 18 -6.06 2.86 -7.59
C ALA A 18 -7.25 3.83 -7.60
N SER A 19 -8.10 3.74 -8.62
CA SER A 19 -9.27 4.61 -8.77
C SER A 19 -10.43 4.23 -7.83
N VAL A 20 -10.48 2.95 -7.44
CA VAL A 20 -11.52 2.38 -6.58
C VAL A 20 -11.13 2.50 -5.11
N LEU A 21 -9.87 2.27 -4.77
CA LEU A 21 -9.38 2.20 -3.38
C LEU A 21 -9.86 3.36 -2.48
N PRO A 22 -9.74 4.65 -2.84
CA PRO A 22 -10.18 5.74 -1.96
C PRO A 22 -11.69 5.73 -1.65
N LYS A 23 -12.49 4.98 -2.42
CA LYS A 23 -13.95 4.88 -2.26
C LYS A 23 -14.34 3.73 -1.33
N THR A 24 -13.45 2.78 -1.07
CA THR A 24 -13.72 1.59 -0.26
C THR A 24 -13.53 1.86 1.24
N PRO A 25 -14.07 1.01 2.13
CA PRO A 25 -13.77 1.06 3.57
C PRO A 25 -12.27 0.97 3.86
N GLU A 26 -11.53 0.14 3.14
CA GLU A 26 -10.08 -0.04 3.28
C GLU A 26 -9.32 1.25 2.95
N GLY A 27 -9.65 1.93 1.84
CA GLY A 27 -9.01 3.20 1.49
C GLY A 27 -9.44 4.38 2.36
N LYS A 28 -10.56 4.28 3.06
CA LYS A 28 -10.96 5.24 4.11
C LYS A 28 -10.25 4.97 5.43
N CYS A 29 -9.94 3.71 5.74
CA CYS A 29 -9.23 3.30 6.94
C CYS A 29 -7.79 3.84 6.96
N ALA A 30 -7.10 3.79 5.81
CA ALA A 30 -5.72 4.25 5.69
C ALA A 30 -5.57 5.27 4.56
N ARG A 31 -4.90 6.40 4.83
CA ARG A 31 -4.55 7.37 3.80
C ARG A 31 -3.61 6.73 2.78
N PHE A 32 -4.08 6.56 1.55
CA PHE A 32 -3.24 6.10 0.45
C PHE A 32 -2.30 7.22 -0.03
N SER A 33 -1.05 6.86 -0.33
CA SER A 33 -0.06 7.77 -0.91
C SER A 33 0.91 6.98 -1.79
N ARG A 34 1.45 7.65 -2.81
CA ARG A 34 2.43 7.08 -3.75
C ARG A 34 3.79 7.73 -3.58
N PHE A 35 4.84 6.94 -3.76
CA PHE A 35 6.22 7.37 -3.62
C PHE A 35 7.08 6.70 -4.70
N ASP A 36 7.87 7.50 -5.41
CA ASP A 36 8.94 6.99 -6.26
C ASP A 36 10.12 6.55 -5.38
N ILE A 37 10.58 5.31 -5.54
CA ILE A 37 11.71 4.77 -4.74
C ILE A 37 13.04 5.46 -5.05
N HIS A 38 13.19 6.07 -6.23
CA HIS A 38 14.38 6.80 -6.65
C HIS A 38 14.36 8.27 -6.20
N ASN A 39 13.30 8.71 -5.52
CA ASN A 39 13.20 10.04 -4.92
C ASN A 39 13.33 9.95 -3.37
N PRO A 40 14.54 9.92 -2.82
CA PRO A 40 14.82 9.67 -1.40
C PRO A 40 14.41 10.83 -0.47
N SER A 41 13.88 11.93 -1.01
CA SER A 41 13.53 13.13 -0.26
C SER A 41 12.36 12.95 0.71
N SER A 42 11.64 11.82 0.66
CA SER A 42 10.58 11.56 1.62
C SER A 42 11.16 11.09 2.95
N ASP A 43 10.87 11.82 4.04
CA ASP A 43 11.20 11.36 5.41
C ASP A 43 10.57 10.01 5.75
N LEU A 44 9.57 9.59 4.97
CA LEU A 44 8.99 8.26 5.02
C LEU A 44 9.99 7.15 4.68
N LEU A 45 10.78 7.33 3.61
CA LEU A 45 11.79 6.34 3.18
C LEU A 45 12.87 6.10 4.23
N LYS A 46 13.11 7.08 5.11
CA LYS A 46 14.05 6.95 6.25
C LYS A 46 13.47 6.12 7.41
N LYS A 47 12.14 5.97 7.48
CA LYS A 47 11.44 5.31 8.61
C LYS A 47 11.06 3.86 8.33
N ILE A 48 11.28 3.36 7.12
CA ILE A 48 10.90 2.01 6.70
C ILE A 48 12.12 1.23 6.22
N LYS A 49 11.97 -0.09 6.11
CA LYS A 49 13.03 -0.90 5.49
C LYS A 49 13.15 -0.53 4.01
N PRO A 50 14.36 -0.60 3.41
CA PRO A 50 14.57 -0.29 2.00
C PRO A 50 13.55 -0.98 1.07
N ILE A 51 13.15 -0.27 0.02
CA ILE A 51 12.30 -0.82 -1.03
C ILE A 51 13.20 -1.21 -2.21
N ILE A 52 13.18 -2.49 -2.56
CA ILE A 52 14.00 -3.07 -3.64
C ILE A 52 13.14 -3.52 -4.83
N TYR A 53 11.86 -3.82 -4.58
CA TYR A 53 10.92 -4.31 -5.59
C TYR A 53 9.74 -3.35 -5.74
N THR A 54 9.20 -3.24 -6.95
CA THR A 54 8.02 -2.43 -7.26
C THR A 54 6.97 -3.25 -8.02
N PRO A 55 5.67 -3.08 -7.74
CA PRO A 55 5.13 -2.25 -6.67
C PRO A 55 5.43 -2.86 -5.30
N THR A 56 5.66 -2.02 -4.29
CA THR A 56 5.64 -2.45 -2.87
C THR A 56 4.56 -1.67 -2.13
N PHE A 57 3.75 -2.37 -1.35
CA PHE A 57 2.73 -1.77 -0.50
C PHE A 57 3.20 -1.84 0.95
N VAL A 58 3.11 -0.72 1.66
CA VAL A 58 3.46 -0.64 3.08
C VAL A 58 2.33 0.05 3.80
N VAL A 59 1.90 -0.54 4.92
CA VAL A 59 1.01 0.13 5.89
C VAL A 59 1.85 0.58 7.07
N LEU A 60 1.61 1.83 7.45
CA LEU A 60 2.25 2.48 8.59
C LEU A 60 1.19 2.77 9.65
N GLU A 61 1.49 2.40 10.89
CA GLU A 61 0.74 2.80 12.07
C GLU A 61 1.69 3.56 13.00
N ASP A 62 1.32 4.79 13.36
CA ASP A 62 2.15 5.70 14.17
C ASP A 62 3.61 5.84 13.66
N GLY A 63 3.76 5.85 12.34
CA GLY A 63 5.05 5.99 11.66
C GLY A 63 5.90 4.71 11.64
N LYS A 64 5.38 3.56 12.10
CA LYS A 64 6.06 2.26 12.07
C LYS A 64 5.46 1.37 10.99
N GLU A 65 6.32 0.68 10.25
CA GLU A 65 5.92 -0.37 9.31
C GLU A 65 5.32 -1.56 10.05
N VAL A 66 4.03 -1.81 9.82
CA VAL A 66 3.28 -2.92 10.43
C VAL A 66 2.93 -4.01 9.43
N TRP A 67 2.90 -3.68 8.14
CA TRP A 67 2.66 -4.65 7.08
C TRP A 67 3.28 -4.22 5.75
N ARG A 68 3.73 -5.22 4.99
CA ARG A 68 4.35 -5.06 3.67
C ARG A 68 3.87 -6.17 2.71
N VAL A 69 3.60 -5.80 1.46
CA VAL A 69 3.46 -6.72 0.33
C VAL A 69 4.42 -6.32 -0.78
N LEU A 70 5.08 -7.33 -1.35
CA LEU A 70 5.95 -7.20 -2.50
C LEU A 70 5.21 -7.67 -3.75
N GLY A 71 5.22 -6.84 -4.79
CA GLY A 71 4.55 -7.13 -6.05
C GLY A 71 3.03 -7.00 -5.99
N TYR A 72 2.41 -7.34 -7.12
CA TYR A 72 0.97 -7.36 -7.28
C TYR A 72 0.58 -8.64 -8.05
N ALA A 73 -0.17 -9.51 -7.40
CA ALA A 73 -0.56 -10.81 -7.96
C ALA A 73 -1.98 -10.83 -8.54
N GLY A 74 -2.67 -9.67 -8.53
CA GLY A 74 -4.05 -9.51 -8.93
C GLY A 74 -4.95 -8.97 -7.83
N GLU A 75 -6.14 -8.53 -8.24
CA GLU A 75 -7.10 -7.76 -7.44
C GLU A 75 -7.54 -8.52 -6.18
N ASP A 76 -8.04 -9.74 -6.32
CA ASP A 76 -8.59 -10.53 -5.21
C ASP A 76 -7.57 -10.74 -4.09
N PHE A 77 -6.32 -11.03 -4.48
CA PHE A 77 -5.25 -11.25 -3.51
C PHE A 77 -4.83 -9.95 -2.82
N PHE A 78 -4.88 -8.83 -3.52
CA PHE A 78 -4.60 -7.52 -2.92
C PHE A 78 -5.66 -7.14 -1.89
N TRP A 79 -6.95 -7.22 -2.23
CA TRP A 79 -8.04 -6.89 -1.33
C TRP A 79 -8.05 -7.78 -0.10
N PHE A 80 -7.91 -9.10 -0.28
CA PHE A 80 -7.88 -10.06 0.82
C PHE A 80 -6.78 -9.73 1.83
N GLN A 81 -5.55 -9.51 1.35
CA GLN A 81 -4.45 -9.19 2.25
C GLN A 81 -4.60 -7.82 2.90
N LEU A 82 -5.03 -6.80 2.14
CA LEU A 82 -5.23 -5.46 2.69
C LEU A 82 -6.26 -5.50 3.83
N ALA A 83 -7.44 -6.08 3.60
CA ALA A 83 -8.47 -6.20 4.61
C ALA A 83 -7.98 -6.98 5.85
N SER A 84 -7.31 -8.12 5.65
CA SER A 84 -6.75 -8.93 6.75
C SER A 84 -5.79 -8.13 7.64
N GLN A 85 -5.03 -7.21 7.05
CA GLN A 85 -3.95 -6.51 7.74
C GLN A 85 -4.47 -5.22 8.39
N LEU A 86 -5.41 -4.53 7.76
CA LEU A 86 -6.11 -3.41 8.38
C LEU A 86 -6.91 -3.85 9.62
N LYS A 87 -7.51 -5.05 9.62
CA LYS A 87 -8.19 -5.61 10.82
C LYS A 87 -7.25 -5.81 12.03
N LYS A 88 -5.95 -5.94 11.79
CA LYS A 88 -4.92 -6.14 12.84
C LYS A 88 -4.37 -4.84 13.42
N LEU A 89 -4.71 -3.69 12.83
CA LEU A 89 -4.28 -2.39 13.36
C LEU A 89 -4.81 -2.16 14.78
N HIS A 90 -4.02 -1.45 15.59
CA HIS A 90 -4.46 -0.96 16.89
C HIS A 90 -5.55 0.09 16.71
N ARG A 91 -5.38 1.00 15.75
CA ARG A 91 -6.45 1.91 15.33
C ARG A 91 -7.52 1.12 14.60
N LYS A 92 -8.71 1.04 15.19
CA LYS A 92 -9.85 0.35 14.57
C LYS A 92 -10.40 1.15 13.41
N CYS A 93 -10.81 0.40 12.39
CA CYS A 93 -11.47 0.88 11.20
C CYS A 93 -12.78 0.12 11.04
N ASP A 94 -13.82 0.80 10.57
CA ASP A 94 -15.11 0.19 10.24
C ASP A 94 -14.97 -0.56 8.92
N LEU A 95 -14.39 -1.76 8.98
CA LEU A 95 -14.26 -2.67 7.85
C LEU A 95 -15.43 -3.65 7.84
N PRO A 96 -15.99 -3.98 6.68
CA PRO A 96 -16.98 -5.04 6.57
C PRO A 96 -16.37 -6.40 6.99
N ASP A 97 -17.25 -7.28 7.48
CA ASP A 97 -16.87 -8.62 7.92
C ASP A 97 -16.34 -9.49 6.78
#